data_AF-A0A8E0VQH6-F1
#
_entry.id   AF-A0A8E0VQH6-F1
#
_cell.length_a   1.000
_cell.length_b   1.000
_cell.length_c   1.000
_cell.angle_alpha   90.00
_cell.angle_beta   90.00
_cell.angle_gamma   90.00
#
_symmetry.space_group_name_H-M   'P 1'
#
loop_
_entity.id
_entity.type
_entity.pdbx_description
1 polymer ?
#
loop_
_entity_poly.entity_id
_entity_poly.type
_entity_poly.pdbx_seq_one_letter_code
_entity_poly.pdbx_strand_id
1 'polypeptide(L)'
;GLNVTTPLGTLVLVDSEFILGLYANATEPFWPRNVSGLGVNESMWLAETERCRRMFAQIDSIAWHRTCAPTGRLDLLRSFPCQSTGLCAEEDDPNRVLPKSQFTYVVQDLRQPRYWYLSLVSCVRNPITCQWETTRVSRSVHRDTLSELKLVYSVWLVNGAPRLQSYNKFEHQFSFETHDTLEIFLFILVSYFILNVIAHTKLHNHSSVHSHMLLGSLWLSCIGLLLTSIHLTVFSFDGQGLSRLLELGTFSTQWGDALFLALLLSTAEVGFFPVSSAVNIEATKSERWRLPGSRDYSYHALAPGDAQTQPYRTHGRPSNAITPVKPWSFLTSLISLFIIMQTLLYSWAAVSMAPCRPLVV
;
A
#
# COMPACT_ATOMS: atom_id res chain seq x y z
N GLY A 1 -36.88 -2.78 -0.93
CA GLY A 1 -36.06 -3.98 -0.89
C GLY A 1 -36.72 -5.02 -1.77
N LEU A 2 -36.00 -5.57 -2.73
CA LEU A 2 -36.50 -6.67 -3.54
C LEU A 2 -36.55 -7.92 -2.64
N ASN A 3 -37.73 -8.51 -2.51
CA ASN A 3 -37.92 -9.83 -1.91
C ASN A 3 -37.41 -10.88 -2.90
N VAL A 4 -36.09 -10.94 -3.07
CA VAL A 4 -35.46 -11.94 -3.94
C VAL A 4 -35.47 -13.26 -3.18
N THR A 5 -36.41 -14.13 -3.51
CA THR A 5 -36.53 -15.47 -2.93
C THR A 5 -35.57 -16.47 -3.59
N THR A 6 -34.95 -16.12 -4.71
CA THR A 6 -34.04 -17.00 -5.45
C THR A 6 -32.60 -16.52 -5.35
N PRO A 7 -31.66 -17.36 -4.89
CA PRO A 7 -30.26 -16.97 -4.83
C PRO A 7 -29.75 -16.66 -6.24
N LEU A 8 -29.00 -15.56 -6.34
CA LEU A 8 -28.31 -15.06 -7.52
C LEU A 8 -26.87 -15.56 -7.59
N GLY A 9 -26.35 -16.17 -6.53
CA GLY A 9 -25.04 -16.80 -6.51
C GLY A 9 -24.63 -17.19 -5.10
N THR A 10 -23.33 -17.41 -4.91
CA THR A 10 -22.73 -17.83 -3.65
C THR A 10 -21.55 -16.93 -3.30
N LEU A 11 -21.56 -16.43 -2.07
CA LEU A 11 -20.39 -15.88 -1.41
C LEU A 11 -19.60 -17.05 -0.83
N VAL A 12 -18.35 -17.21 -1.24
CA VAL A 12 -17.48 -18.32 -0.83
C VAL A 12 -16.23 -17.78 -0.14
N LEU A 13 -15.89 -18.38 1.00
CA LEU A 13 -14.64 -18.13 1.72
C LEU A 13 -13.65 -19.27 1.43
N VAL A 14 -12.44 -18.91 1.02
CA VAL A 14 -11.49 -19.84 0.40
C VAL A 14 -10.10 -19.64 0.98
N ASP A 15 -9.47 -20.72 1.42
CA ASP A 15 -8.06 -20.73 1.83
C ASP A 15 -7.16 -20.51 0.59
N SER A 16 -6.03 -19.84 0.76
CA SER A 16 -5.02 -19.66 -0.29
C SER A 16 -4.53 -20.95 -0.93
N GLU A 17 -4.59 -22.08 -0.23
CA GLU A 17 -4.28 -23.40 -0.78
C GLU A 17 -5.29 -23.85 -1.85
N PHE A 18 -6.56 -23.45 -1.71
CA PHE A 18 -7.65 -23.87 -2.61
C PHE A 18 -8.05 -22.81 -3.65
N ILE A 19 -7.54 -21.57 -3.53
CA ILE A 19 -7.95 -20.46 -4.42
C ILE A 19 -7.61 -20.74 -5.89
N LEU A 20 -6.45 -21.33 -6.14
CA LEU A 20 -6.05 -21.73 -7.48
C LEU A 20 -6.93 -22.86 -8.00
N GLY A 21 -7.25 -23.86 -7.18
CA GLY A 21 -8.16 -24.94 -7.56
C GLY A 21 -9.55 -24.42 -7.93
N LEU A 22 -10.08 -23.47 -7.15
CA LEU A 22 -11.36 -22.82 -7.40
C LEU A 22 -11.38 -22.18 -8.80
N TYR A 23 -10.43 -21.29 -9.09
CA TYR A 23 -10.47 -20.53 -10.34
C TYR A 23 -9.85 -21.26 -11.54
N ALA A 24 -8.75 -21.99 -11.37
CA ALA A 24 -8.08 -22.68 -12.47
C ALA A 24 -8.96 -23.79 -13.06
N ASN A 25 -9.64 -24.57 -12.22
CA ASN A 25 -10.53 -25.63 -12.71
C ASN A 25 -11.70 -25.08 -13.54
N ALA A 26 -12.14 -23.84 -13.25
CA ALA A 26 -13.18 -23.16 -14.01
C ALA A 26 -12.71 -22.71 -15.41
N THR A 27 -11.39 -22.52 -15.60
CA THR A 27 -10.81 -22.06 -16.88
C THR A 27 -10.56 -23.18 -17.87
N GLU A 28 -10.66 -24.44 -17.45
CA GLU A 28 -10.48 -25.56 -18.35
C GLU A 28 -11.53 -25.58 -19.47
N PRO A 29 -11.13 -25.87 -20.72
CA PRO A 29 -12.06 -25.92 -21.82
C PRO A 29 -13.06 -27.07 -21.61
N PHE A 30 -14.34 -26.75 -21.77
CA PHE A 30 -15.42 -27.71 -21.79
C PHE A 30 -16.19 -27.59 -23.10
N TRP A 31 -16.36 -28.73 -23.77
CA TRP A 31 -17.14 -28.85 -25.00
C TRP A 31 -18.28 -29.83 -24.74
N PRO A 32 -19.54 -29.36 -24.69
CA PRO A 32 -20.68 -30.26 -24.48
C PRO A 32 -20.74 -31.30 -25.61
N ARG A 33 -20.86 -32.58 -25.26
CA ARG A 33 -21.07 -33.66 -26.24
C ARG A 33 -22.54 -33.70 -26.65
N ASN A 34 -22.82 -33.91 -27.94
CA ASN A 34 -24.17 -33.95 -28.55
C ASN A 34 -24.94 -32.62 -28.52
N VAL A 35 -24.36 -31.55 -29.05
CA VAL A 35 -25.03 -30.23 -29.19
C VAL A 35 -26.01 -30.17 -30.37
N SER A 36 -26.13 -31.25 -31.14
CA SER A 36 -27.04 -31.35 -32.29
C SER A 36 -28.50 -31.25 -31.82
N GLY A 37 -29.07 -30.05 -31.89
CA GLY A 37 -30.45 -29.74 -31.49
C GLY A 37 -30.60 -28.80 -30.29
N LEU A 38 -29.50 -28.40 -29.62
CA LEU A 38 -29.55 -27.43 -28.52
C LEU A 38 -29.51 -25.98 -29.04
N GLY A 39 -30.33 -25.12 -28.45
CA GLY A 39 -30.24 -23.68 -28.67
C GLY A 39 -28.95 -23.08 -28.11
N VAL A 40 -28.49 -21.95 -28.67
CA VAL A 40 -27.25 -21.27 -28.27
C VAL A 40 -27.21 -21.00 -26.76
N ASN A 41 -28.30 -20.48 -26.18
CA ASN A 41 -28.37 -20.18 -24.74
C ASN A 41 -28.27 -21.44 -23.87
N GLU A 42 -28.85 -22.56 -24.30
CA GLU A 42 -28.79 -23.81 -23.53
C GLU A 42 -27.38 -24.41 -23.59
N SER A 43 -26.70 -24.33 -24.75
CA SER A 43 -25.31 -24.75 -24.86
C SER A 43 -24.36 -23.91 -23.98
N MET A 44 -24.60 -22.59 -23.90
CA MET A 44 -23.84 -21.69 -23.04
C MET A 44 -24.13 -21.93 -21.56
N TRP A 45 -25.40 -22.13 -21.20
CA TRP A 45 -25.80 -22.49 -19.84
C TRP A 45 -25.16 -23.80 -19.37
N LEU A 46 -25.12 -24.83 -20.23
CA LEU A 46 -24.45 -26.09 -19.92
C LEU A 46 -22.95 -25.90 -19.68
N ALA A 47 -22.28 -25.11 -20.51
CA ALA A 47 -20.85 -24.85 -20.36
C ALA A 47 -20.53 -24.09 -19.06
N GLU A 48 -21.26 -23.03 -18.76
CA GLU A 48 -21.06 -22.26 -17.52
C GLU A 48 -21.49 -23.04 -16.26
N THR A 49 -22.51 -23.90 -16.36
CA THR A 49 -22.87 -24.83 -15.28
C THR A 49 -21.76 -25.82 -14.99
N GLU A 50 -21.12 -26.38 -16.02
CA GLU A 50 -19.96 -27.25 -15.83
C GLU A 50 -18.79 -26.51 -15.18
N ARG A 51 -18.54 -25.24 -15.54
CA ARG A 51 -17.53 -24.41 -14.87
C ARG A 51 -17.82 -24.23 -13.39
N CYS A 52 -19.07 -23.96 -13.02
CA CYS A 52 -19.49 -23.91 -11.62
C CYS A 52 -19.18 -25.22 -10.88
N ARG A 53 -19.48 -26.37 -11.50
CA ARG A 53 -19.22 -27.69 -10.90
C ARG A 53 -17.72 -27.92 -10.68
N ARG A 54 -16.88 -27.60 -11.67
CA ARG A 54 -15.42 -27.76 -11.57
C ARG A 54 -14.80 -26.84 -10.55
N MET A 55 -15.28 -25.60 -10.49
CA MET A 55 -14.85 -24.61 -9.51
C MET A 55 -15.08 -25.12 -8.09
N PHE A 56 -16.29 -25.57 -7.77
CA PHE A 56 -16.64 -26.02 -6.41
C PHE A 56 -16.24 -27.47 -6.10
N ALA A 57 -15.69 -28.23 -7.03
CA ALA A 57 -15.39 -29.66 -6.84
C ALA A 57 -14.50 -29.94 -5.62
N GLN A 58 -13.49 -29.09 -5.37
CA GLN A 58 -12.65 -29.22 -4.18
C GLN A 58 -13.36 -28.71 -2.91
N ILE A 59 -14.03 -27.57 -3.00
CA ILE A 59 -14.75 -26.96 -1.87
C ILE A 59 -15.86 -27.89 -1.34
N ASP A 60 -16.58 -28.59 -2.22
CA ASP A 60 -17.63 -29.54 -1.85
C ASP A 60 -17.13 -30.69 -0.97
N SER A 61 -15.83 -31.02 -1.00
CA SER A 61 -15.25 -32.08 -0.17
C SER A 61 -15.04 -31.67 1.29
N ILE A 62 -15.01 -30.37 1.57
CA ILE A 62 -14.68 -29.80 2.89
C ILE A 62 -15.80 -28.92 3.45
N ALA A 63 -16.56 -28.26 2.59
CA ALA A 63 -17.58 -27.30 2.97
C ALA A 63 -18.83 -28.01 3.50
N TRP A 64 -19.31 -27.52 4.64
CA TRP A 64 -20.55 -27.93 5.25
C TRP A 64 -21.73 -27.32 4.50
N HIS A 65 -22.78 -28.11 4.33
CA HIS A 65 -24.08 -27.63 3.87
C HIS A 65 -25.17 -28.51 4.49
N ARG A 66 -26.16 -27.89 5.13
CA ARG A 66 -27.27 -28.58 5.84
C ARG A 66 -27.84 -29.80 5.10
N THR A 67 -28.26 -29.61 3.84
CA THR A 67 -28.88 -30.69 3.04
C THR A 67 -27.86 -31.55 2.27
N CYS A 68 -26.94 -30.90 1.55
CA CYS A 68 -26.11 -31.57 0.56
C CYS A 68 -24.75 -32.10 1.07
N ALA A 69 -24.26 -31.58 2.19
CA ALA A 69 -22.98 -31.97 2.77
C ALA A 69 -22.98 -31.80 4.31
N PRO A 70 -23.82 -32.57 5.04
CA PRO A 70 -23.96 -32.39 6.49
C PRO A 70 -22.71 -32.81 7.27
N THR A 71 -21.81 -33.59 6.66
CA THR A 71 -20.54 -34.05 7.25
C THR A 71 -19.36 -33.13 6.93
N GLY A 72 -19.57 -32.04 6.18
CA GLY A 72 -18.53 -31.05 5.92
C GLY A 72 -18.01 -30.44 7.22
N ARG A 73 -16.72 -30.09 7.23
CA ARG A 73 -16.02 -29.63 8.45
C ARG A 73 -15.96 -28.12 8.56
N LEU A 74 -16.02 -27.43 7.43
CA LEU A 74 -15.78 -25.99 7.34
C LEU A 74 -17.01 -25.27 6.84
N ASP A 75 -17.31 -24.13 7.44
CA ASP A 75 -18.45 -23.31 7.07
C ASP A 75 -18.01 -22.20 6.10
N LEU A 76 -18.12 -22.46 4.80
CA LEU A 76 -17.46 -21.68 3.74
C LEU A 76 -18.40 -20.99 2.75
N LEU A 77 -19.71 -21.29 2.78
CA LEU A 77 -20.64 -20.95 1.71
C LEU A 77 -21.85 -20.19 2.24
N ARG A 78 -22.20 -19.08 1.60
CA ARG A 78 -23.47 -18.36 1.83
C ARG A 78 -24.13 -18.03 0.51
N SER A 79 -25.41 -18.35 0.36
CA SER A 79 -26.16 -17.92 -0.81
C SER A 79 -26.42 -16.42 -0.74
N PHE A 80 -26.37 -15.75 -1.89
CA PHE A 80 -26.76 -14.35 -2.00
C PHE A 80 -27.86 -14.19 -3.07
N PRO A 81 -28.76 -13.20 -2.96
CA PRO A 81 -28.82 -12.25 -1.87
C PRO A 81 -29.43 -12.83 -0.60
N CYS A 82 -28.85 -12.46 0.55
CA CYS A 82 -29.56 -12.67 1.81
C CYS A 82 -30.71 -11.67 1.90
N GLN A 83 -31.83 -12.07 2.48
CA GLN A 83 -32.95 -11.16 2.71
C GLN A 83 -32.47 -10.00 3.58
N SER A 84 -32.85 -8.76 3.29
CA SER A 84 -32.35 -7.57 4.00
C SER A 84 -32.75 -7.52 5.49
N THR A 85 -33.70 -8.35 5.91
CA THR A 85 -34.17 -8.45 7.29
C THR A 85 -34.02 -9.88 7.75
N GLY A 86 -33.24 -10.10 8.80
CA GLY A 86 -32.97 -11.42 9.36
C GLY A 86 -31.63 -12.00 8.93
N LEU A 87 -31.45 -13.27 9.28
CA LEU A 87 -30.25 -14.04 8.99
C LEU A 87 -30.29 -14.64 7.59
N CYS A 88 -29.12 -14.93 7.03
CA CYS A 88 -29.02 -15.73 5.80
C CYS A 88 -29.63 -17.12 6.00
N ALA A 89 -30.08 -17.77 4.92
CA ALA A 89 -30.81 -19.04 4.99
C ALA A 89 -29.97 -20.18 5.60
N GLU A 90 -28.65 -20.08 5.51
CA GLU A 90 -27.68 -21.02 6.04
C GLU A 90 -27.38 -20.80 7.54
N GLU A 91 -27.82 -19.68 8.12
CA GLU A 91 -27.55 -19.31 9.50
C GLU A 91 -28.72 -19.74 10.41
N ASP A 92 -28.49 -20.83 11.14
CA ASP A 92 -29.53 -21.51 11.90
C ASP A 92 -29.63 -21.07 13.36
N ASP A 93 -28.51 -20.61 13.92
CA ASP A 93 -28.39 -20.21 15.32
C ASP A 93 -28.05 -18.71 15.39
N PRO A 94 -29.02 -17.84 15.76
CA PRO A 94 -28.76 -16.41 15.90
C PRO A 94 -27.67 -16.09 16.93
N ASN A 95 -27.39 -17.01 17.86
CA ASN A 95 -26.34 -16.81 18.84
C ASN A 95 -24.94 -17.04 18.28
N ARG A 96 -24.78 -17.53 17.05
CA ARG A 96 -23.46 -17.66 16.39
C ARG A 96 -23.15 -16.47 15.49
N VAL A 97 -24.18 -15.73 15.08
CA VAL A 97 -24.04 -14.55 14.25
C VAL A 97 -23.77 -13.32 15.13
N LEU A 98 -22.91 -12.43 14.64
CA LEU A 98 -22.64 -11.17 15.33
C LEU A 98 -23.88 -10.26 15.36
N PRO A 99 -24.09 -9.50 16.46
CA PRO A 99 -25.17 -8.52 16.52
C PRO A 99 -25.11 -7.56 15.33
N LYS A 100 -26.27 -7.24 14.76
CA LYS A 100 -26.42 -6.36 13.58
C LYS A 100 -25.80 -6.90 12.28
N SER A 101 -25.36 -8.16 12.26
CA SER A 101 -24.88 -8.86 11.07
C SER A 101 -25.88 -9.92 10.63
N GLN A 102 -25.82 -10.31 9.35
CA GLN A 102 -26.75 -11.30 8.77
C GLN A 102 -26.16 -12.71 8.67
N PHE A 103 -24.84 -12.80 8.68
CA PHE A 103 -24.06 -14.03 8.69
C PHE A 103 -22.72 -13.77 9.39
N THR A 104 -22.01 -14.83 9.75
CA THR A 104 -20.66 -14.72 10.29
C THR A 104 -19.83 -15.91 9.84
N TYR A 105 -18.72 -15.65 9.16
CA TYR A 105 -17.71 -16.67 8.92
C TYR A 105 -16.76 -16.74 10.10
N VAL A 106 -16.50 -17.96 10.58
CA VAL A 106 -15.51 -18.20 11.63
C VAL A 106 -14.40 -19.05 11.03
N VAL A 107 -13.23 -18.42 10.86
CA VAL A 107 -12.02 -19.09 10.41
C VAL A 107 -11.12 -19.29 11.62
N GLN A 108 -10.73 -20.53 11.86
CA GLN A 108 -9.79 -20.90 12.92
C GLN A 108 -8.73 -21.83 12.33
N ASP A 109 -7.55 -21.27 12.01
CA ASP A 109 -6.34 -22.07 11.82
C ASP A 109 -5.41 -21.81 13.01
N LEU A 110 -5.24 -22.83 13.85
CA LEU A 110 -4.41 -22.77 15.05
C LEU A 110 -2.94 -23.11 14.79
N ARG A 111 -2.59 -23.54 13.56
CA ARG A 111 -1.23 -24.00 13.24
C ARG A 111 -0.39 -22.91 12.62
N GLN A 112 -0.95 -22.15 11.68
CA GLN A 112 -0.21 -21.12 10.95
C GLN A 112 -1.15 -20.01 10.44
N PRO A 113 -0.65 -18.76 10.31
CA PRO A 113 -1.37 -17.72 9.60
C PRO A 113 -1.51 -18.10 8.12
N ARG A 114 -2.69 -17.88 7.55
CA ARG A 114 -2.99 -18.14 6.14
C ARG A 114 -3.78 -16.98 5.54
N TYR A 115 -3.64 -16.80 4.23
CA TYR A 115 -4.49 -15.88 3.50
C TYR A 115 -5.82 -16.54 3.18
N TRP A 116 -6.89 -15.79 3.39
CA TRP A 116 -8.26 -16.19 3.09
C TRP A 116 -8.86 -15.20 2.11
N TYR A 117 -9.56 -15.73 1.11
CA TYR A 117 -10.19 -14.97 0.04
C TYR A 117 -11.69 -15.11 0.16
N LEU A 118 -12.37 -13.96 0.19
CA LEU A 118 -13.81 -13.89 0.08
C LEU A 118 -14.17 -13.57 -1.37
N SER A 119 -14.94 -14.44 -2.01
CA SER A 119 -15.31 -14.30 -3.41
C SER A 119 -16.81 -14.39 -3.62
N LEU A 120 -17.35 -13.50 -4.45
CA LEU A 120 -18.74 -13.51 -4.87
C LEU A 120 -18.83 -14.15 -6.26
N VAL A 121 -19.54 -15.28 -6.36
CA VAL A 121 -19.61 -16.05 -7.60
C VAL A 121 -21.04 -16.33 -8.05
N SER A 122 -21.29 -16.23 -9.35
CA SER A 122 -22.60 -16.45 -9.99
C SER A 122 -22.91 -17.93 -10.23
N CYS A 123 -22.73 -18.72 -9.16
CA CYS A 123 -23.05 -20.14 -9.12
C CYS A 123 -23.89 -20.41 -7.88
N VAL A 124 -24.91 -21.24 -8.01
CA VAL A 124 -25.79 -21.64 -6.91
C VAL A 124 -25.83 -23.15 -6.82
N ARG A 125 -25.92 -23.66 -5.60
CA ARG A 125 -26.13 -25.09 -5.36
C ARG A 125 -27.61 -25.38 -5.28
N ASN A 126 -28.10 -26.26 -6.13
CA ASN A 126 -29.47 -26.71 -6.08
C ASN A 126 -29.67 -27.59 -4.82
N PRO A 127 -30.57 -27.23 -3.89
CA PRO A 127 -30.71 -27.96 -2.62
C PRO A 127 -31.34 -29.35 -2.77
N ILE A 128 -31.94 -29.65 -3.93
CA ILE A 128 -32.59 -30.94 -4.22
C ILE A 128 -31.60 -31.89 -4.91
N THR A 129 -30.93 -31.42 -5.95
CA THR A 129 -29.99 -32.25 -6.73
C THR A 129 -28.58 -32.22 -6.18
N CYS A 130 -28.28 -31.26 -5.29
CA CYS A 130 -26.96 -30.98 -4.73
C CYS A 130 -25.88 -30.66 -5.76
N GLN A 131 -26.29 -30.25 -6.96
CA GLN A 131 -25.41 -29.85 -8.06
C GLN A 131 -25.29 -28.34 -8.15
N TRP A 132 -24.11 -27.89 -8.58
CA TRP A 132 -23.85 -26.49 -8.89
C TRP A 132 -24.39 -26.13 -10.27
N GLU A 133 -25.05 -24.99 -10.35
CA GLU A 133 -25.65 -24.43 -11.56
C GLU A 133 -25.26 -22.96 -11.70
N THR A 134 -25.09 -22.49 -12.94
CA THR A 134 -24.81 -21.07 -13.19
C THR A 134 -26.06 -20.21 -13.05
N THR A 135 -25.90 -19.02 -12.51
CA THR A 135 -26.91 -17.94 -12.53
C THR A 135 -26.55 -16.81 -13.47
N ARG A 136 -25.33 -16.83 -14.04
CA ARG A 136 -24.84 -15.83 -14.99
C ARG A 136 -25.63 -15.84 -16.30
N VAL A 137 -25.97 -17.03 -16.77
CA VAL A 137 -26.69 -17.26 -18.03
C VAL A 137 -28.01 -17.93 -17.70
N SER A 138 -29.11 -17.47 -18.29
CA SER A 138 -30.41 -18.12 -18.11
C SER A 138 -30.55 -19.31 -19.05
N ARG A 139 -31.06 -20.44 -18.53
CA ARG A 139 -31.43 -21.62 -19.34
C ARG A 139 -32.60 -21.32 -20.30
N SER A 140 -33.44 -20.33 -19.98
CA SER A 140 -34.60 -19.93 -20.77
C SER A 140 -34.53 -18.47 -21.20
N VAL A 141 -35.06 -18.15 -22.38
CA VAL A 141 -35.05 -16.81 -23.01
C VAL A 141 -35.82 -15.76 -22.19
N HIS A 142 -36.60 -16.16 -21.17
CA HIS A 142 -37.51 -15.27 -20.45
C HIS A 142 -36.96 -14.69 -19.13
N ARG A 143 -35.65 -14.67 -18.90
CA ARG A 143 -35.09 -14.16 -17.64
C ARG A 143 -33.89 -13.22 -17.88
N ASP A 144 -34.15 -12.13 -18.59
CA ASP A 144 -33.18 -11.06 -18.90
C ASP A 144 -33.13 -9.92 -17.86
N THR A 145 -33.59 -10.15 -16.63
CA THR A 145 -33.71 -9.09 -15.61
C THR A 145 -32.52 -8.99 -14.64
N LEU A 146 -31.44 -9.77 -14.84
CA LEU A 146 -30.31 -9.79 -13.89
C LEU A 146 -29.20 -8.77 -14.16
N SER A 147 -29.12 -8.21 -15.38
CA SER A 147 -27.96 -7.41 -15.82
C SER A 147 -27.82 -6.05 -15.14
N GLU A 148 -28.81 -5.58 -14.39
CA GLU A 148 -28.81 -4.26 -13.72
C GLU A 148 -28.94 -4.33 -12.19
N LEU A 149 -28.81 -5.52 -11.59
CA LEU A 149 -29.07 -5.67 -10.16
C LEU A 149 -27.89 -5.14 -9.32
N LYS A 150 -28.06 -3.96 -8.74
CA LYS A 150 -27.09 -3.38 -7.80
C LYS A 150 -27.20 -4.07 -6.45
N LEU A 151 -26.15 -4.81 -6.11
CA LEU A 151 -25.97 -5.47 -4.83
C LEU A 151 -25.22 -4.54 -3.87
N VAL A 152 -25.59 -4.54 -2.59
CA VAL A 152 -24.95 -3.72 -1.55
C VAL A 152 -24.73 -4.60 -0.34
N TYR A 153 -23.48 -4.93 -0.02
CA TYR A 153 -23.08 -5.61 1.21
C TYR A 153 -22.13 -4.77 2.05
N SER A 154 -22.13 -5.08 3.34
CA SER A 154 -21.16 -4.56 4.28
C SER A 154 -20.57 -5.75 5.01
N VAL A 155 -19.38 -6.18 4.60
CA VAL A 155 -18.64 -7.25 5.25
C VAL A 155 -17.60 -6.62 6.16
N TRP A 156 -17.66 -6.94 7.46
CA TRP A 156 -16.68 -6.50 8.44
C TRP A 156 -15.75 -7.65 8.80
N LEU A 157 -14.46 -7.46 8.54
CA LEU A 157 -13.41 -8.44 8.82
C LEU A 157 -12.65 -7.99 10.07
N VAL A 158 -12.45 -8.90 11.01
CA VAL A 158 -11.72 -8.65 12.25
C VAL A 158 -10.85 -9.83 12.61
N ASN A 159 -9.79 -9.56 13.38
CA ASN A 159 -8.96 -10.60 13.94
C ASN A 159 -9.44 -11.02 15.35
N GLY A 160 -9.40 -12.32 15.60
CA GLY A 160 -9.83 -12.93 16.86
C GLY A 160 -11.35 -12.98 17.02
N ALA A 161 -11.81 -13.18 18.25
CA ALA A 161 -13.24 -13.28 18.54
C ALA A 161 -13.86 -11.88 18.58
N PRO A 162 -14.86 -11.56 17.73
CA PRO A 162 -15.46 -10.23 17.69
C PRO A 162 -16.15 -9.83 19.02
N ARG A 163 -16.60 -10.83 19.80
CA ARG A 163 -17.16 -10.62 21.15
C ARG A 163 -16.14 -10.12 22.17
N LEU A 164 -14.86 -10.33 21.91
CA LEU A 164 -13.74 -9.96 22.78
C LEU A 164 -13.01 -8.71 22.28
N GLN A 165 -13.66 -7.90 21.42
CA GLN A 165 -13.09 -6.65 20.91
C GLN A 165 -12.56 -5.72 22.03
N SER A 166 -13.16 -5.76 23.22
CA SER A 166 -12.71 -4.95 24.37
C SER A 166 -11.37 -5.38 24.96
N TYR A 167 -10.95 -6.64 24.75
CA TYR A 167 -9.74 -7.19 25.34
C TYR A 167 -8.47 -6.72 24.62
N ASN A 168 -8.51 -6.61 23.29
CA ASN A 168 -7.36 -6.18 22.49
C ASN A 168 -7.78 -5.18 21.39
N LYS A 169 -8.16 -3.97 21.80
CA LYS A 169 -8.63 -2.93 20.88
C LYS A 169 -7.57 -2.49 19.87
N PHE A 170 -6.28 -2.53 20.23
CA PHE A 170 -5.23 -2.00 19.37
C PHE A 170 -4.84 -2.93 18.22
N GLU A 171 -5.18 -4.22 18.31
CA GLU A 171 -4.86 -5.22 17.28
C GLU A 171 -6.11 -5.79 16.60
N HIS A 172 -7.30 -5.66 17.20
CA HIS A 172 -8.52 -6.33 16.72
C HIS A 172 -8.87 -6.09 15.24
N GLN A 173 -8.61 -4.88 14.75
CA GLN A 173 -8.91 -4.48 13.37
C GLN A 173 -7.77 -4.78 12.40
N PHE A 174 -6.58 -5.11 12.92
CA PHE A 174 -5.41 -5.39 12.09
C PHE A 174 -5.42 -6.84 11.63
N SER A 175 -4.95 -7.07 10.40
CA SER A 175 -4.65 -8.42 9.94
C SER A 175 -3.44 -8.95 10.71
N PHE A 176 -3.30 -10.27 10.80
CA PHE A 176 -2.16 -10.88 11.48
C PHE A 176 -0.80 -10.32 11.03
N GLU A 177 -0.61 -10.04 9.73
CA GLU A 177 0.64 -9.50 9.19
C GLU A 177 0.90 -8.03 9.54
N THR A 178 -0.17 -7.31 9.87
CA THR A 178 -0.11 -5.89 10.25
C THR A 178 -0.26 -5.68 11.75
N HIS A 179 -0.21 -6.76 12.53
CA HIS A 179 -0.03 -6.67 13.97
C HIS A 179 1.23 -5.88 14.30
N ASP A 180 1.21 -5.20 15.44
CA ASP A 180 2.29 -4.32 15.93
C ASP A 180 2.57 -3.08 15.06
N THR A 181 1.92 -2.92 13.90
CA THR A 181 2.15 -1.75 13.02
C THR A 181 1.91 -0.44 13.77
N LEU A 182 0.82 -0.34 14.54
CA LEU A 182 0.57 0.85 15.35
C LEU A 182 1.69 1.12 16.38
N GLU A 183 2.15 0.08 17.08
CA GLU A 183 3.22 0.21 18.08
C GLU A 183 4.54 0.65 17.42
N ILE A 184 4.91 0.03 16.30
CA ILE A 184 6.11 0.38 15.53
C ILE A 184 6.06 1.85 15.09
N PHE A 185 4.93 2.31 14.55
CA PHE A 185 4.78 3.70 14.12
C PHE A 185 4.85 4.69 15.30
N LEU A 186 4.26 4.37 16.44
CA LEU A 186 4.36 5.20 17.65
C LEU A 186 5.80 5.26 18.18
N PHE A 187 6.53 4.14 18.18
CA PHE A 187 7.93 4.11 18.58
C PHE A 187 8.82 4.95 17.65
N ILE A 188 8.63 4.82 16.34
CA ILE A 188 9.35 5.62 15.34
C ILE A 188 9.00 7.10 15.49
N LEU A 189 7.73 7.45 15.71
CA LEU A 189 7.30 8.83 15.93
C LEU A 189 8.00 9.47 17.12
N VAL A 190 8.05 8.79 18.27
CA VAL A 190 8.74 9.30 19.47
C VAL A 190 10.24 9.48 19.20
N SER A 191 10.86 8.50 18.54
CA SER A 191 12.28 8.55 18.18
C SER A 191 12.58 9.73 17.23
N TYR A 192 11.76 9.92 16.20
CA TYR A 192 11.88 11.05 15.27
C TYR A 192 11.62 12.38 15.96
N PHE A 193 10.68 12.45 16.89
CA PHE A 193 10.40 13.68 17.63
C PHE A 193 11.61 14.11 18.47
N ILE A 194 12.23 13.17 19.21
CA ILE A 194 13.45 13.43 19.97
C ILE A 194 14.59 13.89 19.05
N LEU A 195 14.80 13.18 17.94
CA LEU A 195 15.80 13.55 16.93
C LEU A 195 15.57 14.96 16.38
N ASN A 196 14.31 15.30 16.06
CA ASN A 196 13.92 16.61 15.56
C ASN A 196 14.22 17.72 16.57
N VAL A 197 13.92 17.53 17.85
CA VAL A 197 14.21 18.52 18.90
C VAL A 197 15.73 18.75 19.01
N ILE A 198 16.53 17.68 19.03
CA ILE A 198 18.00 17.78 19.10
C ILE A 198 18.56 18.46 17.85
N ALA A 199 18.09 18.07 16.66
CA ALA A 199 18.53 18.64 15.40
C ALA A 199 18.15 20.12 15.31
N HIS A 200 16.90 20.47 15.65
CA HIS A 200 16.41 21.84 15.64
C HIS A 200 17.22 22.73 16.57
N THR A 201 17.41 22.33 17.83
CA THR A 201 18.18 23.12 18.80
C THR A 201 19.63 23.36 18.37
N LYS A 202 20.26 22.38 17.71
CA LYS A 202 21.65 22.51 17.23
C LYS A 202 21.79 23.28 15.92
N LEU A 203 20.87 23.09 14.97
CA LEU A 203 21.03 23.58 13.60
C LEU A 203 20.19 24.83 13.28
N HIS A 204 19.17 25.18 14.06
CA HIS A 204 18.28 26.30 13.74
C HIS A 204 19.03 27.64 13.60
N ASN A 205 20.08 27.84 14.40
CA ASN A 205 20.87 29.08 14.35
C ASN A 205 21.95 29.08 13.27
N HIS A 206 22.16 27.95 12.56
CA HIS A 206 23.15 27.86 11.51
C HIS A 206 22.57 28.37 10.19
N SER A 207 23.11 29.48 9.66
CA SER A 207 22.67 30.08 8.39
C SER A 207 23.22 29.34 7.16
N SER A 208 23.12 28.01 7.14
CA SER A 208 23.50 27.19 5.97
C SER A 208 22.28 26.56 5.33
N VAL A 209 22.21 26.57 3.99
CA VAL A 209 21.11 25.97 3.23
C VAL A 209 20.96 24.49 3.55
N HIS A 210 22.07 23.76 3.66
CA HIS A 210 22.09 22.34 4.03
C HIS A 210 21.45 22.07 5.41
N SER A 211 21.73 22.92 6.40
CA SER A 211 21.12 22.80 7.74
C SER A 211 19.61 22.97 7.70
N HIS A 212 19.11 23.91 6.89
CA HIS A 212 17.68 24.15 6.72
C HIS A 212 16.98 23.02 5.94
N MET A 213 17.63 22.48 4.90
CA MET A 213 17.11 21.33 4.14
C MET A 213 17.02 20.07 5.02
N LEU A 214 18.05 19.79 5.81
CA LEU A 214 18.05 18.68 6.76
C LEU A 214 16.91 18.84 7.78
N LEU A 215 16.81 20.02 8.41
CA LEU A 215 15.76 20.29 9.39
C LEU A 215 14.36 20.19 8.77
N GLY A 216 14.18 20.72 7.57
CA GLY A 216 12.93 20.61 6.82
C GLY A 216 12.56 19.15 6.54
N SER A 217 13.53 18.31 6.12
CA SER A 217 13.28 16.89 5.84
C SER A 217 12.85 16.14 7.10
N LEU A 218 13.51 16.38 8.23
CA LEU A 218 13.20 15.73 9.50
C LEU A 218 11.82 16.12 10.03
N TRP A 219 11.42 17.39 9.92
CA TRP A 219 10.10 17.85 10.34
C TRP A 219 8.99 17.34 9.42
N LEU A 220 9.23 17.29 8.09
CA LEU A 220 8.29 16.71 7.14
C LEU A 220 8.06 15.21 7.41
N SER A 221 9.12 14.46 7.70
CA SER A 221 9.00 13.05 8.12
C SER A 221 8.27 12.92 9.46
N CYS A 222 8.53 13.79 10.43
CA CYS A 222 7.84 13.77 11.73
C CYS A 222 6.34 14.07 11.61
N ILE A 223 5.96 15.05 10.79
CA ILE A 223 4.55 15.35 10.49
C ILE A 223 3.90 14.17 9.78
N GLY A 224 4.59 13.55 8.82
CA GLY A 224 4.12 12.37 8.10
C GLY A 224 3.84 11.18 9.03
N LEU A 225 4.78 10.88 9.93
CA LEU A 225 4.65 9.86 10.96
C LEU A 225 3.52 10.15 11.94
N LEU A 226 3.33 11.41 12.34
CA LEU A 226 2.26 11.81 13.24
C LEU A 226 0.88 11.57 12.61
N LEU A 227 0.69 12.04 11.37
CA LEU A 227 -0.57 11.87 10.64
C LEU A 227 -0.89 10.39 10.41
N THR A 228 0.12 9.59 10.06
CA THR A 228 -0.02 8.14 9.87
C THR A 228 -0.36 7.44 11.20
N SER A 229 0.30 7.82 12.29
CA SER A 229 0.03 7.26 13.63
C SER A 229 -1.39 7.57 14.10
N ILE A 230 -1.90 8.78 13.82
CA ILE A 230 -3.30 9.15 14.12
C ILE A 230 -4.26 8.29 13.30
N HIS A 231 -4.00 8.11 12.00
CA HIS A 231 -4.79 7.22 11.15
C HIS A 231 -4.84 5.78 11.72
N LEU A 232 -3.68 5.19 12.04
CA LEU A 232 -3.57 3.84 12.58
C LEU A 232 -4.24 3.70 13.95
N THR A 233 -4.15 4.74 14.79
CA THR A 233 -4.84 4.77 16.08
C THR A 233 -6.34 4.71 15.87
N VAL A 234 -6.91 5.55 14.99
CA VAL A 234 -8.35 5.53 14.70
C VAL A 234 -8.77 4.20 14.07
N PHE A 235 -7.98 3.70 13.11
CA PHE A 235 -8.20 2.41 12.46
C PHE A 235 -8.29 1.27 13.48
N SER A 236 -7.47 1.28 14.53
CA SER A 236 -7.54 0.25 15.58
C SER A 236 -8.91 0.19 16.27
N PHE A 237 -9.64 1.30 16.36
CA PHE A 237 -10.96 1.34 16.99
C PHE A 237 -12.10 0.99 16.04
N ASP A 238 -12.06 1.47 14.79
CA ASP A 238 -13.21 1.42 13.86
C ASP A 238 -12.99 0.55 12.61
N GLY A 239 -11.76 0.11 12.34
CA GLY A 239 -11.38 -0.66 11.15
C GLY A 239 -11.44 0.12 9.83
N GLN A 240 -11.69 1.43 9.86
CA GLN A 240 -11.75 2.30 8.69
C GLN A 240 -10.60 3.30 8.68
N GLY A 241 -10.27 3.86 9.85
CA GLY A 241 -9.28 4.91 10.00
C GLY A 241 -9.65 6.19 9.25
N LEU A 242 -8.68 7.09 9.13
CA LEU A 242 -8.82 8.36 8.43
C LEU A 242 -8.00 8.36 7.14
N SER A 243 -8.56 7.90 6.02
CA SER A 243 -7.82 7.71 4.75
C SER A 243 -7.12 8.99 4.29
N ARG A 244 -7.78 10.16 4.43
CA ARG A 244 -7.20 11.46 4.06
C ARG A 244 -5.95 11.81 4.88
N LEU A 245 -5.92 11.44 6.16
CA LEU A 245 -4.73 11.68 7.00
C LEU A 245 -3.58 10.77 6.60
N LEU A 246 -3.87 9.52 6.21
CA LEU A 246 -2.86 8.61 5.68
C LEU A 246 -2.27 9.15 4.37
N GLU A 247 -3.11 9.64 3.45
CA GLU A 247 -2.67 10.27 2.20
C GLU A 247 -1.79 11.52 2.46
N LEU A 248 -2.22 12.40 3.35
CA LEU A 248 -1.43 13.58 3.74
C LEU A 248 -0.12 13.18 4.44
N GLY A 249 -0.14 12.14 5.27
CA GLY A 249 1.04 11.64 5.98
C GLY A 249 2.08 11.03 5.04
N THR A 250 1.62 10.22 4.09
CA THR A 250 2.47 9.64 3.04
C THR A 250 3.06 10.71 2.14
N PHE A 251 2.25 11.71 1.74
CA PHE A 251 2.72 12.87 0.99
C PHE A 251 3.82 13.65 1.73
N SER A 252 3.60 13.96 3.01
CA SER A 252 4.60 14.66 3.84
C SER A 252 5.91 13.89 3.95
N THR A 253 5.84 12.57 4.15
CA THR A 253 7.03 11.70 4.26
C THR A 253 7.82 11.68 2.96
N GLN A 254 7.14 11.51 1.81
CA GLN A 254 7.78 11.51 0.49
C GLN A 254 8.45 12.84 0.15
N TRP A 255 7.88 13.97 0.58
CA TRP A 255 8.52 15.28 0.46
C TRP A 255 9.75 15.41 1.34
N GLY A 256 9.69 14.87 2.56
CA GLY A 256 10.84 14.74 3.45
C GLY A 256 11.97 13.94 2.78
N ASP A 257 11.64 12.79 2.19
CA ASP A 257 12.58 11.92 1.48
C ASP A 257 13.20 12.60 0.25
N ALA A 258 12.39 13.32 -0.53
CA ALA A 258 12.87 14.08 -1.68
C ALA A 258 13.85 15.19 -1.27
N LEU A 259 13.54 15.92 -0.20
CA LEU A 259 14.39 16.97 0.34
C LEU A 259 15.69 16.40 0.92
N PHE A 260 15.61 15.26 1.60
CA PHE A 260 16.78 14.54 2.11
C PHE A 260 17.67 14.02 0.97
N LEU A 261 17.09 13.45 -0.08
CA LEU A 261 17.83 13.01 -1.26
C LEU A 261 18.52 14.19 -1.97
N ALA A 262 17.83 15.31 -2.12
CA ALA A 262 18.41 16.55 -2.66
C ALA A 262 19.61 17.03 -1.81
N LEU A 263 19.50 16.96 -0.48
CA LEU A 263 20.60 17.25 0.43
C LEU A 263 21.79 16.29 0.19
N LEU A 264 21.55 14.98 0.09
CA LEU A 264 22.60 14.00 -0.18
C LEU A 264 23.31 14.27 -1.51
N LEU A 265 22.56 14.59 -2.57
CA LEU A 265 23.14 14.95 -3.87
C LEU A 265 23.96 16.24 -3.79
N SER A 266 23.43 17.28 -3.13
CA SER A 266 24.14 18.55 -2.95
C SER A 266 25.46 18.40 -2.18
N THR A 267 25.50 17.48 -1.21
CA THR A 267 26.72 17.23 -0.42
C THR A 267 27.70 16.30 -1.13
N ALA A 268 27.21 15.39 -1.97
CA ALA A 268 28.03 14.52 -2.81
C ALA A 268 28.76 15.30 -3.93
N GLU A 269 28.11 16.28 -4.57
CA GLU A 269 28.73 17.11 -5.61
C GLU A 269 29.80 18.07 -5.06
N VAL A 270 29.63 18.58 -3.85
CA VAL A 270 30.53 19.58 -3.26
C VAL A 270 31.78 18.93 -2.64
N GLY A 271 31.78 17.60 -2.43
CA GLY A 271 32.83 16.88 -1.73
C GLY A 271 32.88 17.23 -0.24
N PHE A 272 33.26 16.28 0.60
CA PHE A 272 33.36 16.43 2.05
C PHE A 272 34.55 17.31 2.53
N PHE A 273 34.94 18.34 1.77
CA PHE A 273 36.02 19.23 2.17
C PHE A 273 35.46 20.57 2.66
N PRO A 274 35.63 20.93 3.94
CA PRO A 274 35.33 22.28 4.37
C PRO A 274 36.34 23.20 3.69
N VAL A 275 35.87 24.00 2.73
CA VAL A 275 36.64 25.13 2.21
C VAL A 275 36.81 26.10 3.38
N SER A 276 37.96 26.05 4.04
CA SER A 276 38.32 27.08 5.01
C SER A 276 38.43 28.38 4.24
N SER A 277 37.52 29.30 4.51
CA SER A 277 37.57 30.67 4.01
C SER A 277 38.95 31.25 4.28
N ALA A 278 39.56 31.78 3.22
CA ALA A 278 40.88 32.37 3.18
C ALA A 278 41.14 33.31 4.37
N VAL A 279 42.04 32.89 5.27
CA VAL A 279 42.73 33.81 6.16
C VAL A 279 43.90 34.38 5.36
N ASN A 280 43.82 35.67 5.03
CA ASN A 280 44.97 36.45 4.59
C ASN A 280 46.02 36.41 5.70
N ILE A 281 47.04 35.55 5.57
CA ILE A 281 48.26 35.65 6.35
C ILE A 281 49.30 36.29 5.43
N GLU A 282 49.52 37.59 5.65
CA GLU A 282 50.75 38.25 5.22
C GLU A 282 51.93 37.46 5.79
N ALA A 283 52.73 36.92 4.88
CA ALA A 283 53.97 36.25 5.24
C ALA A 283 54.94 37.26 5.86
N THR A 284 55.11 37.21 7.18
CA THR A 284 56.30 37.75 7.84
C THR A 284 56.92 36.73 8.79
N LYS A 285 58.14 36.35 8.42
CA LYS A 285 59.24 35.76 9.23
C LYS A 285 58.98 34.43 9.98
N SER A 286 59.49 33.36 9.35
CA SER A 286 60.49 32.44 9.90
C SER A 286 60.47 32.23 11.42
N GLU A 287 59.86 31.13 11.87
CA GLU A 287 60.46 30.26 12.88
C GLU A 287 60.21 28.79 12.56
N ARG A 288 61.34 28.05 12.52
CA ARG A 288 61.44 26.64 12.21
C ARG A 288 61.30 25.86 13.50
N TRP A 289 60.17 25.21 13.72
CA TRP A 289 60.02 24.19 14.76
C TRP A 289 59.78 22.83 14.10
N ARG A 290 60.86 22.02 14.02
CA ARG A 290 60.82 20.61 13.64
C ARG A 290 60.50 19.78 14.88
N LEU A 291 59.45 18.95 14.81
CA LEU A 291 59.25 17.81 15.70
C LEU A 291 59.69 16.52 14.97
N PRO A 292 60.47 15.64 15.61
CA PRO A 292 61.04 14.46 14.96
C PRO A 292 60.06 13.28 15.01
N GLY A 293 59.81 12.65 13.85
CA GLY A 293 59.34 11.26 13.81
C GLY A 293 57.94 10.96 13.26
N SER A 294 57.34 11.79 12.40
CA SER A 294 56.17 11.36 11.63
C SER A 294 56.55 11.11 10.16
N ARG A 295 56.22 9.92 9.66
CA ARG A 295 56.40 9.53 8.25
C ARG A 295 55.32 10.23 7.43
N ASP A 296 55.74 11.08 6.50
CA ASP A 296 54.86 11.64 5.49
C ASP A 296 54.47 10.55 4.49
N TYR A 297 53.18 10.18 4.47
CA TYR A 297 52.60 9.57 3.28
C TYR A 297 52.23 10.69 2.32
N SER A 298 53.14 10.98 1.40
CA SER A 298 52.93 11.89 0.29
C SER A 298 52.11 11.18 -0.80
N TYR A 299 50.83 11.54 -0.94
CA TYR A 299 50.14 11.35 -2.20
C TYR A 299 50.75 12.33 -3.22
N HIS A 300 51.25 11.77 -4.33
CA HIS A 300 51.89 12.53 -5.40
C HIS A 300 50.96 13.61 -5.96
N ALA A 301 51.26 14.88 -5.67
CA ALA A 301 50.82 15.98 -6.50
C ALA A 301 51.70 15.99 -7.76
N LEU A 302 51.09 15.77 -8.93
CA LEU A 302 51.73 15.95 -10.22
C LEU A 302 52.24 17.40 -10.34
N ALA A 303 53.55 17.55 -10.53
CA ALA A 303 54.17 18.83 -10.79
C ALA A 303 53.68 19.39 -12.13
N PRO A 304 53.31 20.68 -12.24
CA PRO A 304 53.22 21.33 -13.53
C PRO A 304 54.63 21.70 -14.00
N GLY A 305 55.00 21.20 -15.18
CA GLY A 305 56.30 21.36 -15.80
C GLY A 305 56.65 22.80 -16.18
N ASP A 306 57.95 23.04 -16.21
CA ASP A 306 58.62 24.24 -16.68
C ASP A 306 58.23 24.61 -18.13
N ALA A 307 57.96 25.89 -18.35
CA ALA A 307 58.12 26.54 -19.64
C ALA A 307 58.63 27.98 -19.43
N GLN A 308 59.65 28.31 -20.22
CA GLN A 308 60.61 29.40 -20.07
C GLN A 308 60.06 30.83 -20.31
N THR A 309 60.59 31.76 -19.50
CA THR A 309 60.91 33.19 -19.73
C THR A 309 60.42 33.91 -21.00
N GLN A 310 59.72 35.05 -20.81
CA GLN A 310 60.27 36.40 -21.04
C GLN A 310 59.32 37.52 -20.56
N PRO A 311 59.82 38.73 -20.21
CA PRO A 311 59.01 39.83 -19.67
C PRO A 311 58.63 40.83 -20.77
N TYR A 312 57.35 41.20 -20.85
CA TYR A 312 56.98 42.46 -21.49
C TYR A 312 55.84 43.16 -20.75
N ARG A 313 56.03 44.45 -20.55
CA ARG A 313 55.17 45.36 -19.79
C ARG A 313 54.16 46.00 -20.75
N THR A 314 53.02 46.35 -20.19
CA THR A 314 52.11 47.46 -20.53
C THR A 314 50.83 47.23 -21.35
N HIS A 315 49.81 47.90 -20.79
CA HIS A 315 48.56 48.43 -21.34
C HIS A 315 47.30 47.58 -21.26
N GLY A 316 46.35 48.14 -20.50
CA GLY A 316 45.09 47.54 -20.13
C GLY A 316 44.08 47.49 -21.27
N ARG A 317 43.20 46.50 -21.14
CA ARG A 317 41.89 46.43 -21.77
C ARG A 317 40.98 45.64 -20.81
N PRO A 318 39.73 46.05 -20.57
CA PRO A 318 38.88 45.32 -19.65
C PRO A 318 38.52 43.97 -20.28
N SER A 319 38.99 42.89 -19.67
CA SER A 319 38.48 41.55 -19.96
C SER A 319 37.08 41.46 -19.38
N ASN A 320 36.08 41.27 -20.25
CA ASN A 320 34.72 40.90 -19.87
C ASN A 320 34.79 39.77 -18.82
N ALA A 321 34.38 40.08 -17.60
CA ALA A 321 34.21 39.10 -16.55
C ALA A 321 33.09 38.15 -16.99
N ILE A 322 33.45 36.98 -17.50
CA ILE A 322 32.54 35.85 -17.57
C ILE A 322 32.25 35.48 -16.13
N THR A 323 31.07 35.84 -15.63
CA THR A 323 30.60 35.43 -14.33
C THR A 323 30.55 33.90 -14.30
N PRO A 324 31.23 33.23 -13.36
CA PRO A 324 31.05 31.79 -13.20
C PRO A 324 29.58 31.56 -12.83
N VAL A 325 28.85 30.86 -13.70
CA VAL A 325 27.48 30.43 -13.41
C VAL A 325 27.57 29.60 -12.14
N LYS A 326 27.02 30.14 -11.04
CA LYS A 326 27.00 29.46 -9.75
C LYS A 326 26.34 28.09 -9.95
N PRO A 327 27.01 26.95 -9.67
CA PRO A 327 26.45 25.60 -9.87
C PRO A 327 25.13 25.39 -9.12
N TRP A 328 24.90 26.21 -8.09
CA TRP A 328 23.67 26.31 -7.33
C TRP A 328 22.42 26.60 -8.17
N SER A 329 22.48 27.40 -9.24
CA SER A 329 21.27 27.74 -10.01
C SER A 329 20.67 26.52 -10.70
N PHE A 330 21.53 25.65 -11.23
CA PHE A 330 21.13 24.40 -11.89
C PHE A 330 20.54 23.41 -10.89
N LEU A 331 21.21 23.18 -9.75
CA LEU A 331 20.73 22.27 -8.72
C LEU A 331 19.42 22.76 -8.08
N THR A 332 19.29 24.06 -7.79
CA THR A 332 18.02 24.64 -7.32
C THR A 332 16.91 24.50 -8.35
N SER A 333 17.23 24.68 -9.64
CA SER A 333 16.26 24.51 -10.72
C SER A 333 15.81 23.07 -10.86
N LEU A 334 16.71 22.10 -10.66
CA LEU A 334 16.41 20.68 -10.78
C LEU A 334 15.59 20.18 -9.59
N ILE A 335 15.91 20.63 -8.38
CA ILE A 335 15.12 20.38 -7.16
C ILE A 335 13.73 21.02 -7.28
N SER A 336 13.65 22.28 -7.71
CA SER A 336 12.35 22.94 -7.93
C SER A 336 11.54 22.23 -9.01
N LEU A 337 12.15 21.79 -10.12
CA LEU A 337 11.46 21.03 -11.16
C LEU A 337 10.95 19.69 -10.64
N PHE A 338 11.76 18.96 -9.87
CA PHE A 338 11.36 17.68 -9.27
C PHE A 338 10.20 17.85 -8.28
N ILE A 339 10.30 18.83 -7.38
CA ILE A 339 9.24 19.16 -6.42
C ILE A 339 7.96 19.56 -7.18
N ILE A 340 8.04 20.44 -8.18
CA ILE A 340 6.88 20.87 -8.98
C ILE A 340 6.26 19.69 -9.72
N MET A 341 7.06 18.85 -10.37
CA MET A 341 6.60 17.68 -11.09
C MET A 341 5.89 16.70 -10.15
N GLN A 342 6.47 16.44 -8.98
CA GLN A 342 5.86 15.59 -7.95
C GLN A 342 4.56 16.21 -7.44
N THR A 343 4.53 17.50 -7.10
CA THR A 343 3.33 18.21 -6.64
C THR A 343 2.20 18.14 -7.66
N LEU A 344 2.52 18.32 -8.95
CA LEU A 344 1.55 18.26 -10.04
C LEU A 344 1.02 16.84 -10.26
N LEU A 345 1.89 15.83 -10.24
CA LEU A 345 1.48 14.43 -10.36
C LEU A 345 0.58 14.00 -9.20
N TYR A 346 0.87 14.45 -7.97
CA TYR A 346 0.04 14.15 -6.80
C TYR A 346 -1.26 14.94 -6.78
N SER A 347 -1.26 16.21 -7.20
CA SER A 347 -2.49 16.99 -7.34
C SER A 347 -3.39 16.40 -8.41
N TRP A 348 -2.80 15.93 -9.50
CA TRP A 348 -3.51 15.20 -10.55
C TRP A 348 -4.03 13.85 -10.05
N ALA A 349 -3.24 13.08 -9.28
CA ALA A 349 -3.69 11.84 -8.65
C ALA A 349 -4.84 12.07 -7.65
N ALA A 350 -4.75 13.11 -6.82
CA ALA A 350 -5.77 13.46 -5.83
C ALA A 350 -7.08 13.94 -6.47
N VAL A 351 -7.02 14.59 -7.65
CA VAL A 351 -8.20 15.05 -8.40
C VAL A 351 -8.77 13.95 -9.31
N SER A 352 -7.91 13.07 -9.85
CA SER A 352 -8.34 11.95 -10.70
C SER A 352 -8.85 10.75 -9.91
N MET A 353 -8.48 10.63 -8.64
CA MET A 353 -9.20 9.81 -7.67
C MET A 353 -10.52 10.51 -7.31
N ALA A 354 -11.50 10.41 -8.21
CA ALA A 354 -12.88 10.28 -7.74
C ALA A 354 -12.84 9.25 -6.59
N PRO A 355 -13.46 9.50 -5.43
CA PRO A 355 -13.29 8.65 -4.28
C PRO A 355 -13.58 7.23 -4.73
N CYS A 356 -12.54 6.39 -4.76
CA CYS A 356 -12.72 4.98 -4.48
C CYS A 356 -13.30 4.98 -3.07
N ARG A 357 -14.63 5.14 -3.01
CA ARG A 357 -15.41 4.83 -1.84
C ARG A 357 -14.89 3.48 -1.36
N PRO A 358 -14.82 3.26 -0.04
CA PRO A 358 -14.57 1.92 0.46
C PRO A 358 -15.42 0.97 -0.36
N LEU A 359 -14.81 -0.13 -0.81
CA LEU A 359 -15.53 -1.26 -1.37
C LEU A 359 -16.50 -1.73 -0.28
N VAL A 360 -17.65 -1.07 -0.24
CA VAL A 360 -18.95 -1.66 0.05
C VAL A 360 -19.11 -2.64 -1.10
N VAL A 361 -18.52 -3.83 -0.94
CA VAL A 361 -18.73 -4.95 -1.87
C VAL A 361 -20.22 -5.22 -1.99
#